data_AF-A0A261KQ59-F1
#
_entry.id   AF-A0A261KQ59-F1
#
_cell.length_a   1.000
_cell.length_b   1.000
_cell.length_c   1.000
_cell.angle_alpha   90.00
_cell.angle_beta   90.00
_cell.angle_gamma   90.00
#
_symmetry.space_group_name_H-M   'P 1'
#
loop_
_entity.id
_entity.type
_entity.pdbx_description
1 polymer ?
#
loop_
_entity_poly.entity_id
_entity_poly.type
_entity_poly.pdbx_seq_one_letter_code
_entity_poly.pdbx_strand_id
1 'polypeptide(L)' 'MNIFKSMENTIVYLAEAIRRIFGPSDDMYPMIGVQPFEGDPYQGHSWAD' A
#
# COMPACT_ATOMS: atom_id res chain seq x y z
N MET A 1 -2.38 -34.32 -3.62
CA MET A 1 -1.52 -33.13 -3.40
C MET A 1 -0.07 -33.60 -3.36
N ASN A 2 0.79 -33.04 -4.19
CA ASN A 2 2.20 -33.41 -4.22
C ASN A 2 2.94 -32.60 -3.14
N ILE A 3 3.55 -33.27 -2.16
CA ILE A 3 4.20 -32.62 -1.01
C ILE A 3 5.27 -31.61 -1.48
N PHE A 4 5.96 -31.94 -2.57
CA PHE A 4 6.96 -31.08 -3.21
C PHE A 4 6.36 -29.76 -3.71
N LYS A 5 5.16 -29.82 -4.30
CA LYS A 5 4.46 -28.63 -4.80
C LYS A 5 3.97 -27.73 -3.66
N SER A 6 3.58 -28.32 -2.52
CA SER A 6 3.23 -27.53 -1.33
C SER A 6 4.45 -26.80 -0.76
N MET A 7 5.61 -27.44 -0.77
CA MET A 7 6.85 -26.87 -0.24
C MET A 7 7.38 -25.72 -1.11
N GLU A 8 7.32 -25.88 -2.44
CA GLU A 8 7.61 -24.83 -3.42
C GLU A 8 6.76 -23.58 -3.17
N ASN A 9 5.44 -23.75 -3.04
CA ASN A 9 4.52 -22.64 -2.80
C ASN A 9 4.82 -21.90 -1.49
N THR A 10 5.20 -22.62 -0.41
CA THR A 10 5.58 -22.00 0.86
C THR A 10 6.84 -21.14 0.73
N ILE A 11 7.85 -21.63 0.00
CA ILE A 11 9.09 -20.89 -0.24
C ILE A 11 8.81 -19.63 -1.05
N VAL A 12 8.01 -19.73 -2.11
CA VAL A 12 7.60 -18.57 -2.93
C VAL A 12 6.87 -17.54 -2.08
N TYR A 13 5.89 -17.96 -1.28
CA TYR A 13 5.13 -17.06 -0.41
C TYR A 13 6.01 -16.31 0.60
N LEU A 14 6.95 -17.02 1.24
CA LEU A 14 7.90 -16.41 2.17
C LEU A 14 8.85 -15.45 1.46
N ALA A 15 9.36 -15.81 0.28
CA ALA A 15 10.25 -14.96 -0.50
C ALA A 15 9.55 -13.67 -0.96
N GLU A 16 8.28 -13.72 -1.35
CA GLU A 16 7.49 -12.53 -1.70
C GLU A 16 7.26 -11.61 -0.49
N ALA A 17 6.98 -12.17 0.68
CA ALA A 17 6.83 -11.40 1.92
C ALA A 17 8.15 -10.71 2.29
N ILE A 18 9.28 -11.43 2.21
CA ILE A 18 10.62 -10.87 2.44
C ILE A 18 10.88 -9.74 1.43
N ARG A 19 10.60 -9.94 0.14
CA ARG A 19 10.76 -8.91 -0.91
C ARG A 19 9.90 -7.68 -0.61
N ARG A 20 8.71 -7.85 -0.05
CA ARG A 20 7.84 -6.71 0.28
C ARG A 20 8.34 -5.89 1.47
N ILE A 21 8.97 -6.52 2.45
CA ILE A 21 9.46 -5.84 3.67
C ILE A 21 10.85 -5.23 3.45
N PHE A 22 11.73 -5.96 2.76
CA PHE A 22 13.15 -5.61 2.64
C PHE A 22 13.57 -5.26 1.21
N GLY A 23 12.66 -5.34 0.25
CA GLY A 23 12.93 -4.93 -1.12
C GLY A 23 13.10 -3.41 -1.23
N PRO A 24 13.69 -2.94 -2.34
CA PRO A 24 13.71 -1.51 -2.66
C PRO A 24 12.30 -0.95 -2.59
N SER A 25 12.16 0.24 -2.01
CA SER A 25 10.86 0.89 -1.95
C SER A 25 10.39 1.21 -3.36
N ASP A 26 9.13 0.90 -3.66
CA ASP A 26 8.48 1.24 -4.93
C ASP A 26 7.91 2.68 -4.88
N ASP A 27 8.56 3.57 -4.12
CA ASP A 27 8.17 4.98 -3.92
C ASP A 27 8.50 5.85 -5.15
N MET A 28 8.24 5.32 -6.34
CA MET A 28 8.30 6.04 -7.61
C MET A 28 7.05 6.90 -7.78
N TYR A 29 6.76 7.75 -6.78
CA TYR A 29 5.74 8.77 -6.93
C TYR A 29 6.27 9.85 -7.88
N PRO A 30 5.44 10.33 -8.82
CA PRO A 30 5.84 11.43 -9.68
C PRO A 30 6.19 12.64 -8.80
N MET A 31 7.26 13.37 -9.17
CA MET A 31 7.65 14.62 -8.47
C MET A 31 6.52 15.65 -8.43
N ILE A 32 5.52 15.49 -9.29
CA ILE A 32 4.27 16.25 -9.30
C ILE A 32 3.11 15.28 -9.06
N GLY A 33 2.51 15.36 -7.87
CA GLY A 33 1.21 14.77 -7.60
C GLY A 33 0.13 15.83 -7.80
N VAL A 34 -0.92 15.52 -8.54
CA VAL A 34 -2.18 16.26 -8.45
C VAL A 34 -2.96 15.67 -7.29
N GLN A 35 -3.27 16.44 -6.25
CA GLN A 35 -4.24 16.02 -5.23
C GLN A 35 -5.59 15.83 -5.94
N PRO A 36 -6.14 14.60 -6.04
CA PRO A 36 -7.40 14.39 -6.76
C PRO A 36 -8.62 14.88 -5.96
N PHE A 37 -8.44 15.09 -4.66
CA PHE A 37 -9.44 15.64 -3.77
C PHE A 37 -8.82 16.80 -3.03
N GLU A 38 -9.25 18.02 -3.33
CA GLU A 38 -9.19 19.09 -2.34
C GLU A 38 -10.25 18.73 -1.30
N GLY A 39 -9.83 18.34 -0.10
CA GLY A 39 -10.80 18.03 0.96
C GLY A 39 -11.73 19.22 1.15
N ASP A 40 -13.04 18.97 1.24
CA ASP A 40 -13.99 20.05 1.52
C ASP A 40 -13.57 20.76 2.81
N PRO A 41 -13.48 22.10 2.82
CA PRO A 41 -13.15 22.82 4.03
C PRO A 41 -14.17 22.46 5.11
N TYR A 42 -13.69 22.13 6.31
CA TYR A 42 -14.55 21.84 7.45
C TYR A 42 -15.49 23.01 7.69
N GLN A 43 -16.77 22.82 7.34
CA GLN A 43 -17.84 23.76 7.63
C GLN A 43 -18.17 23.63 9.11
N GLY A 44 -17.33 24.19 9.96
CA GLY A 44 -17.58 24.26 11.39
C GLY A 44 -18.99 24.76 11.66
N HIS A 45 -19.63 24.24 12.72
CA HIS A 45 -20.99 24.61 13.08
C HIS A 45 -21.08 26.13 13.21
N SER A 46 -21.87 26.76 12.33
CA SER A 46 -22.28 28.15 12.45
C SER A 46 -23.23 28.24 13.64
N TRP A 47 -22.71 28.28 14.86
CA TRP A 47 -23.47 28.80 15.99
C TRP A 47 -23.61 30.30 15.74
N ALA A 48 -24.72 30.70 15.13
CA ALA A 48 -25.12 32.09 15.06
C ALA A 48 -25.54 32.50 16.49
N ASP A 49 -24.75 33.36 17.11
CA ASP A 49 -25.17 34.15 18.28
C ASP A 49 -26.22 35.19 17.89
#